data_AF-A0AB35HM95-F1
#
_entry.id   AF-A0AB35HM95-F1
#
_cell.length_a   1.000
_cell.length_b   1.000
_cell.length_c   1.000
_cell.angle_alpha   90.00
_cell.angle_beta   90.00
_cell.angle_gamma   90.00
#
_symmetry.space_group_name_H-M   'P 1'
#
loop_
_entity.id
_entity.type
_entity.pdbx_description
1 polymer ?
#
loop_
_entity_poly.entity_id
_entity_poly.type
_entity_poly.pdbx_seq_one_letter_code
_entity_poly.pdbx_strand_id
1 'polypeptide(L)'
;MYRVTIYENPESSNGIEIHSPYNNDLKVDSDTLKPSINEIGTFNFTIYPNNPGWGKIQPLTTLIKVEDIPHDFVVFEGRVLQPTTDQGDDRVLSESYLCEDEKAYLHDSIQSWKKFTGDRTGEQLFREALKVHNEQVEDYKRFEVGRIDMPDLSDNVRFMTDTDDTFDNISDKLLENDNIGGELRIRKENNVRYLDWVKEVGEEKKTPIRLRKNMLDMTKELDPTEIVTKLYPRGERLEGGGDDEESQNQSKPRLTIADVNDGKEYLMANEELINEFGIQGGMQTWDDITQANILKSSAQKWLDNQLVATGKFNITVLDLSLLNLDPDRFWIGNTHLVQNPLMNVDERLRIVDMNIKINAPEESELNFGDKELTLSQYQKSLTKERQKMRIIQDTVRMQSKSVETIKTDLTRAQQTIVDLQETVKNGDTNIQNQITAITDDLQVIAGMVPDEETITDIETDITVLQQNKTIQDSKNSSYEERLKNLEEAINKEE
;
A
#
# COMPACT_ATOMS: atom_id res chain seq x y z
N MET A 1 -1.90 4.14 23.30
CA MET A 1 -2.68 2.87 23.33
C MET A 1 -4.15 3.21 23.14
N TYR A 2 -4.89 2.27 22.57
CA TYR A 2 -6.25 2.48 22.10
C TYR A 2 -7.30 2.13 23.18
N ARG A 3 -8.47 2.76 23.12
CA ARG A 3 -9.68 2.35 23.86
C ARG A 3 -10.75 1.93 22.86
N VAL A 4 -11.47 0.85 23.14
CA VAL A 4 -12.68 0.47 22.38
C VAL A 4 -13.89 0.53 23.29
N THR A 5 -14.90 1.28 22.87
CA THR A 5 -16.16 1.45 23.57
C THR A 5 -17.32 1.10 22.65
N ILE A 6 -18.26 0.30 23.13
CA ILE A 6 -19.52 0.02 22.42
C ILE A 6 -20.69 0.74 23.09
N TYR A 7 -21.72 1.02 22.31
CA TYR A 7 -22.99 1.57 22.78
C TYR A 7 -24.08 0.64 22.27
N GLU A 8 -24.84 0.02 23.18
CA GLU A 8 -25.80 -1.05 22.84
C GLU A 8 -26.80 -0.61 21.77
N ASN A 9 -27.14 0.68 21.74
CA ASN A 9 -27.98 1.31 20.73
C ASN A 9 -27.65 2.82 20.61
N PRO A 10 -28.16 3.52 19.58
CA PRO A 10 -27.88 4.94 19.36
C PRO A 10 -28.35 5.91 20.45
N GLU A 11 -29.30 5.49 21.31
CA GLU A 11 -29.81 6.30 22.42
C GLU A 11 -28.98 6.13 23.70
N SER A 12 -28.06 5.16 23.74
CA SER A 12 -27.23 4.87 24.90
C SER A 12 -26.23 5.99 25.17
N SER A 13 -26.40 6.72 26.27
CA SER A 13 -25.43 7.72 26.72
C SER A 13 -24.22 7.13 27.44
N ASN A 14 -24.34 5.89 27.93
CA ASN A 14 -23.29 5.22 28.68
C ASN A 14 -22.64 4.15 27.81
N GLY A 15 -21.41 4.40 27.38
CA GLY A 15 -20.62 3.41 26.65
C GLY A 15 -20.10 2.30 27.56
N ILE A 16 -19.95 1.09 26.99
CA ILE A 16 -19.34 -0.07 27.63
C ILE A 16 -17.92 -0.19 27.05
N GLU A 17 -16.92 0.00 27.90
CA GLU A 17 -15.52 -0.25 27.51
C GLU A 17 -15.31 -1.76 27.35
N ILE A 18 -14.85 -2.19 26.17
CA ILE A 18 -14.54 -3.59 25.85
C ILE A 18 -13.04 -3.82 25.62
N HIS A 19 -12.27 -2.76 25.40
CA HIS A 19 -10.81 -2.79 25.38
C HIS A 19 -10.27 -1.54 26.07
N SER A 20 -9.39 -1.76 27.05
CA SER A 20 -8.74 -0.72 27.83
C SER A 20 -7.37 -0.38 27.25
N PRO A 21 -6.97 0.91 27.23
CA PRO A 21 -5.61 1.32 26.82
C PRO A 21 -4.55 1.02 27.88
N TYR A 22 -4.93 0.54 29.06
CA TYR A 22 -4.04 0.28 30.18
C TYR A 22 -3.70 -1.20 30.30
N ASN A 23 -2.67 -1.52 31.10
CA ASN A 23 -2.29 -2.88 31.41
C ASN A 23 -3.30 -3.50 32.39
N ASN A 24 -4.32 -4.18 31.85
CA ASN A 24 -5.33 -4.95 32.56
C ASN A 24 -5.93 -6.02 31.63
N ASP A 25 -6.81 -6.87 32.19
CA ASP A 25 -7.43 -8.00 31.49
C ASP A 25 -8.56 -7.61 30.52
N LEU A 26 -8.93 -6.31 30.44
CA LEU A 26 -9.99 -5.85 29.56
C LEU A 26 -9.42 -5.59 28.17
N LYS A 27 -9.35 -6.65 27.36
CA LYS A 27 -8.89 -6.63 25.98
C LYS A 27 -9.91 -7.30 25.06
N VAL A 28 -9.87 -6.86 23.82
CA VAL A 28 -10.38 -7.63 22.68
C VAL A 28 -9.20 -8.41 22.09
N ASP A 29 -9.45 -9.42 21.27
CA ASP A 29 -8.41 -10.20 20.58
C ASP A 29 -8.64 -10.22 19.06
N SER A 30 -7.71 -10.80 18.31
CA SER A 30 -7.76 -10.91 16.83
C SER A 30 -8.16 -9.60 16.14
N ASP A 31 -7.65 -8.49 16.66
CA ASP A 31 -8.07 -7.16 16.29
C ASP A 31 -7.38 -6.68 15.01
N THR A 32 -8.16 -6.07 14.12
CA THR A 32 -7.65 -5.50 12.87
C THR A 32 -8.54 -4.35 12.45
N LEU A 33 -8.00 -3.14 12.48
CA LEU A 33 -8.66 -1.89 12.08
C LEU A 33 -8.08 -1.43 10.74
N LYS A 34 -8.94 -1.34 9.72
CA LYS A 34 -8.59 -0.91 8.36
C LYS A 34 -9.38 0.35 7.98
N PRO A 35 -8.84 1.55 8.21
CA PRO A 35 -9.38 2.77 7.61
C PRO A 35 -9.27 2.67 6.09
N SER A 36 -10.20 3.28 5.36
CA SER A 36 -10.14 3.31 3.89
C SER A 36 -10.56 4.65 3.30
N ILE A 37 -10.02 4.94 2.11
CA ILE A 37 -10.40 6.07 1.26
C ILE A 37 -11.40 5.55 0.24
N ASN A 38 -12.53 6.25 0.08
CA ASN A 38 -13.59 5.91 -0.88
C ASN A 38 -14.20 4.50 -0.78
N GLU A 39 -13.88 3.76 0.28
CA GLU A 39 -14.51 2.48 0.62
C GLU A 39 -15.02 2.54 2.07
N ILE A 40 -15.69 1.49 2.52
CA ILE A 40 -16.11 1.38 3.92
C ILE A 40 -14.93 0.92 4.78
N GLY A 41 -14.57 1.71 5.79
CA GLY A 41 -13.54 1.31 6.75
C GLY A 41 -14.06 0.18 7.63
N THR A 42 -13.18 -0.74 8.04
CA THR A 42 -13.58 -1.90 8.85
C THR A 42 -12.81 -2.01 10.15
N PHE A 43 -13.44 -2.60 11.16
CA PHE A 43 -12.79 -3.03 12.39
C PHE A 43 -13.28 -4.43 12.78
N ASN A 44 -12.35 -5.38 12.81
CA ASN A 44 -12.59 -6.73 13.27
C ASN A 44 -12.02 -6.91 14.66
N PHE A 45 -12.75 -7.60 15.53
CA PHE A 45 -12.26 -7.98 16.85
C PHE A 45 -13.00 -9.21 17.39
N THR A 46 -12.39 -9.87 18.36
CA THR A 46 -12.96 -11.00 19.10
C THR A 46 -13.10 -10.63 20.58
N ILE A 47 -14.18 -11.08 21.21
CA ILE A 47 -14.35 -11.03 22.67
C ILE A 47 -14.66 -12.42 23.22
N TYR A 48 -14.42 -12.58 24.52
CA TYR A 48 -14.68 -13.78 25.30
C TYR A 48 -15.77 -13.53 26.36
N PRO A 49 -16.35 -14.58 26.98
CA PRO A 49 -17.45 -14.44 27.94
C PRO A 49 -17.19 -13.55 29.17
N ASN A 50 -15.93 -13.30 29.51
CA ASN A 50 -15.54 -12.39 30.58
C ASN A 50 -15.55 -10.91 30.16
N ASN A 51 -15.67 -10.61 28.87
CA ASN A 51 -15.73 -9.25 28.35
C ASN A 51 -17.09 -8.60 28.66
N PRO A 52 -17.15 -7.34 29.14
CA PRO A 52 -18.40 -6.65 29.48
C PRO A 52 -19.40 -6.47 28.33
N GLY A 53 -18.93 -6.55 27.08
CA GLY A 53 -19.77 -6.48 25.87
C GLY A 53 -20.40 -7.80 25.47
N TRP A 54 -20.01 -8.92 26.09
CA TRP A 54 -20.52 -10.26 25.76
C TRP A 54 -22.05 -10.32 25.88
N GLY A 55 -22.72 -10.82 24.82
CA GLY A 55 -24.18 -10.94 24.76
C GLY A 55 -24.96 -9.63 24.68
N LYS A 56 -24.29 -8.48 24.53
CA LYS A 56 -24.92 -7.15 24.42
C LYS A 56 -24.80 -6.53 23.04
N ILE A 57 -23.94 -7.07 22.19
CA ILE A 57 -23.72 -6.56 20.84
C ILE A 57 -24.84 -7.06 19.92
N GLN A 58 -25.46 -6.13 19.21
CA GLN A 58 -26.53 -6.38 18.24
C GLN A 58 -26.11 -5.86 16.86
N PRO A 59 -26.33 -6.66 15.79
CA PRO A 59 -26.09 -6.22 14.42
C PRO A 59 -26.82 -4.91 14.10
N LEU A 60 -26.19 -4.07 13.28
CA LEU A 60 -26.67 -2.81 12.71
C LEU A 60 -27.04 -1.70 13.70
N THR A 61 -27.10 -1.98 15.00
CA THR A 61 -27.63 -1.06 16.03
C THR A 61 -26.63 -0.76 17.14
N THR A 62 -25.76 -1.72 17.49
CA THR A 62 -24.66 -1.44 18.41
C THR A 62 -23.62 -0.57 17.71
N LEU A 63 -23.39 0.61 18.28
CA LEU A 63 -22.36 1.53 17.81
C LEU A 63 -21.04 1.21 18.49
N ILE A 64 -19.95 1.53 17.81
CA ILE A 64 -18.59 1.30 18.30
C ILE A 64 -17.72 2.52 18.05
N LYS A 65 -16.83 2.78 19.00
CA LYS A 65 -15.85 3.86 18.93
C LYS A 65 -14.49 3.33 19.35
N VAL A 66 -13.48 3.57 18.54
CA VAL A 66 -12.08 3.28 18.84
C VAL A 66 -11.32 4.61 18.92
N GLU A 67 -10.64 4.82 20.04
CA GLU A 67 -9.97 6.08 20.37
C GLU A 67 -8.47 5.85 20.57
N ASP A 68 -7.64 6.64 19.89
CA ASP A 68 -6.22 6.79 20.18
C ASP A 68 -6.06 7.83 21.31
N ILE A 69 -5.91 7.32 22.54
CA ILE A 69 -5.87 8.15 23.74
C ILE A 69 -4.68 9.13 23.78
N PRO A 70 -3.44 8.74 23.44
CA PRO A 70 -2.31 9.68 23.34
C PRO A 70 -2.56 10.91 22.47
N HIS A 71 -3.31 10.76 21.38
CA HIS A 71 -3.52 11.80 20.38
C HIS A 71 -4.88 12.49 20.46
N ASP A 72 -5.75 12.10 21.41
CA ASP A 72 -7.14 12.56 21.50
C ASP A 72 -7.88 12.45 20.15
N PHE A 73 -7.71 11.30 19.49
CA PHE A 73 -8.17 11.11 18.12
C PHE A 73 -9.05 9.86 18.00
N VAL A 74 -10.21 10.00 17.34
CA VAL A 74 -11.12 8.89 17.06
C VAL A 74 -10.68 8.22 15.78
N VAL A 75 -10.16 7.00 15.88
CA VAL A 75 -9.62 6.25 14.74
C VAL A 75 -10.69 5.46 14.01
N PHE A 76 -11.77 5.10 14.71
CA PHE A 76 -12.89 4.41 14.11
C PHE A 76 -14.16 4.76 14.87
N GLU A 77 -15.21 5.05 14.13
CA GLU A 77 -16.55 5.17 14.65
C GLU A 77 -17.49 4.58 13.62
N GLY A 78 -18.54 3.90 14.07
CA GLY A 78 -19.43 3.19 13.17
C GLY A 78 -20.34 2.23 13.92
N ARG A 79 -20.69 1.11 13.27
CA ARG A 79 -21.59 0.10 13.83
C ARG A 79 -21.07 -1.32 13.63
N VAL A 80 -21.58 -2.24 14.44
CA VAL A 80 -21.34 -3.67 14.27
C VAL A 80 -22.22 -4.19 13.13
N LEU A 81 -21.64 -4.88 12.15
CA LEU A 81 -22.34 -5.45 11.00
C LEU A 81 -22.72 -6.91 11.25
N GLN A 82 -21.75 -7.78 11.53
CA GLN A 82 -21.96 -9.22 11.61
C GLN A 82 -21.21 -9.86 12.78
N PRO A 83 -21.90 -10.62 13.65
CA PRO A 83 -21.28 -11.52 14.62
C PRO A 83 -20.98 -12.89 13.99
N THR A 84 -19.88 -13.49 14.41
CA THR A 84 -19.54 -14.89 14.17
C THR A 84 -19.24 -15.53 15.51
N THR A 85 -20.09 -16.46 15.95
CA THR A 85 -19.82 -17.26 17.15
C THR A 85 -18.96 -18.45 16.76
N ASP A 86 -17.81 -18.59 17.40
CA ASP A 86 -16.91 -19.71 17.16
C ASP A 86 -16.63 -20.48 18.46
N GLN A 87 -16.52 -21.80 18.31
CA GLN A 87 -15.96 -22.68 19.31
C GLN A 87 -14.77 -23.38 18.64
N GLY A 88 -13.59 -22.78 18.78
CA GLY A 88 -12.36 -23.32 18.22
C GLY A 88 -12.01 -24.70 18.78
N ASP A 89 -11.02 -25.35 18.17
CA ASP A 89 -10.52 -26.68 18.58
C ASP A 89 -10.01 -26.71 20.04
N ASP A 90 -9.65 -25.54 20.59
CA ASP A 90 -9.26 -25.34 22.00
C ASP A 90 -10.45 -25.35 22.98
N ARG A 91 -11.68 -25.47 22.46
CA ARG A 91 -12.96 -25.43 23.18
C ARG A 91 -13.24 -24.11 23.89
N VAL A 92 -12.54 -23.03 23.53
CA VAL A 92 -12.81 -21.70 24.06
C VAL A 92 -13.94 -21.09 23.24
N LEU A 93 -15.00 -20.68 23.94
CA LEU A 93 -16.11 -19.97 23.32
C LEU A 93 -15.72 -18.51 23.07
N SER A 94 -15.91 -18.03 21.84
CA SER A 94 -15.61 -16.66 21.46
C SER A 94 -16.64 -16.11 20.48
N GLU A 95 -16.71 -14.78 20.39
CA GLU A 95 -17.53 -14.08 19.40
C GLU A 95 -16.67 -13.05 18.68
N SER A 96 -16.62 -13.18 17.35
CA SER A 96 -15.91 -12.27 16.45
C SER A 96 -16.90 -11.33 15.77
N TYR A 97 -16.54 -10.07 15.66
CA TYR A 97 -17.41 -9.02 15.17
C TYR A 97 -16.73 -8.25 14.04
N LEU A 98 -17.40 -8.18 12.89
CA LEU A 98 -17.06 -7.25 11.82
C LEU A 98 -17.84 -5.95 12.03
N CYS A 99 -17.12 -4.84 12.10
CA CYS A 99 -17.69 -3.49 12.17
C CYS A 99 -17.38 -2.72 10.90
N GLU A 100 -18.27 -1.80 10.57
CA GLU A 100 -18.17 -0.88 9.44
C GLU A 100 -18.22 0.57 9.93
N ASP A 101 -17.43 1.43 9.30
CA ASP A 101 -17.37 2.85 9.66
C ASP A 101 -18.66 3.60 9.30
N GLU A 102 -18.76 4.85 9.73
CA GLU A 102 -19.95 5.66 9.50
C GLU A 102 -20.29 5.87 8.03
N LYS A 103 -19.35 5.76 7.07
CA LYS A 103 -19.67 5.90 5.65
C LYS A 103 -20.66 4.84 5.18
N ALA A 104 -20.68 3.68 5.85
CA ALA A 104 -21.61 2.59 5.56
C ALA A 104 -23.07 2.97 5.77
N TYR A 105 -23.36 4.01 6.55
CA TYR A 105 -24.74 4.49 6.71
C TYR A 105 -25.35 4.91 5.37
N LEU A 106 -24.54 5.34 4.39
CA LEU A 106 -25.02 5.70 3.06
C LEU A 106 -25.64 4.51 2.30
N HIS A 107 -25.31 3.26 2.66
CA HIS A 107 -25.98 2.08 2.11
C HIS A 107 -27.41 1.88 2.66
N ASP A 108 -27.81 2.57 3.73
CA ASP A 108 -29.14 2.41 4.36
C ASP A 108 -30.26 3.18 3.65
N SER A 109 -29.99 3.84 2.53
CA SER A 109 -30.99 4.58 1.76
C SER A 109 -30.81 4.43 0.26
N ILE A 110 -31.94 4.42 -0.45
CA ILE A 110 -31.99 4.23 -1.90
C ILE A 110 -32.20 5.59 -2.55
N GLN A 111 -31.60 5.79 -3.73
CA GLN A 111 -31.81 7.01 -4.50
C GLN A 111 -32.98 6.89 -5.46
N SER A 112 -33.50 8.03 -5.90
CA SER A 112 -34.49 8.08 -6.98
C SER A 112 -33.85 8.66 -8.23
N TRP A 113 -34.33 8.21 -9.40
CA TRP A 113 -33.85 8.75 -10.65
C TRP A 113 -34.05 10.27 -10.68
N LYS A 114 -32.96 10.99 -10.92
CA LYS A 114 -32.99 12.45 -11.02
C LYS A 114 -31.97 12.92 -12.03
N LYS A 115 -32.40 13.83 -12.90
CA LYS A 115 -31.53 14.49 -13.87
C LYS A 115 -31.03 15.84 -13.33
N PHE A 116 -29.75 16.11 -13.53
CA PHE A 116 -29.10 17.38 -13.18
C PHE A 116 -28.75 18.16 -14.46
N THR A 117 -28.85 19.49 -14.39
CA THR A 117 -28.63 20.39 -15.54
C THR A 117 -28.03 21.71 -15.08
N GLY A 118 -27.27 22.37 -15.96
CA GLY A 118 -26.56 23.61 -15.65
C GLY A 118 -25.28 23.34 -14.87
N ASP A 119 -24.63 24.38 -14.38
CA ASP A 119 -23.28 24.29 -13.85
C ASP A 119 -23.17 23.44 -12.56
N ARG A 120 -22.02 22.78 -12.40
CA ARG A 120 -21.63 22.06 -11.17
C ARG A 120 -22.56 20.90 -10.83
N THR A 121 -22.98 20.13 -11.84
CA THR A 121 -23.92 19.01 -11.66
C THR A 121 -23.44 17.96 -10.65
N GLY A 122 -22.13 17.73 -10.53
CA GLY A 122 -21.58 16.84 -9.49
C GLY A 122 -21.87 17.30 -8.06
N GLU A 123 -21.75 18.61 -7.78
CA GLU A 123 -22.12 19.15 -6.46
C GLU A 123 -23.63 19.08 -6.23
N GLN A 124 -24.42 19.36 -7.26
CA GLN A 124 -25.89 19.22 -7.17
C GLN A 124 -26.28 17.78 -6.83
N LEU A 125 -25.64 16.80 -7.46
CA LEU A 125 -25.83 15.38 -7.20
C LEU A 125 -25.47 15.05 -5.74
N PHE A 126 -24.26 15.40 -5.31
CA PHE A 126 -23.80 15.11 -3.95
C PHE A 126 -24.74 15.68 -2.87
N ARG A 127 -25.18 16.93 -3.04
CA ARG A 127 -26.13 17.57 -2.12
C ARG A 127 -27.49 16.90 -2.12
N GLU A 128 -28.00 16.53 -3.28
CA GLU A 128 -29.29 15.84 -3.38
C GLU A 128 -29.21 14.44 -2.74
N ALA A 129 -28.14 13.69 -3.04
CA ALA A 129 -27.93 12.35 -2.52
C ALA A 129 -27.98 12.34 -0.98
N LEU A 130 -27.25 13.26 -0.34
CA LEU A 130 -27.25 13.40 1.12
C LEU A 130 -28.60 13.87 1.67
N LYS A 131 -29.28 14.78 0.99
CA LYS A 131 -30.63 15.19 1.38
C LYS A 131 -31.60 13.99 1.38
N VAL A 132 -31.62 13.23 0.29
CA VAL A 132 -32.50 12.06 0.12
C VAL A 132 -32.15 10.95 1.11
N HIS A 133 -30.86 10.74 1.39
CA HIS A 133 -30.41 9.84 2.44
C HIS A 133 -30.95 10.25 3.82
N ASN A 134 -30.73 11.51 4.19
CA ASN A 134 -31.16 12.03 5.49
C ASN A 134 -32.68 11.93 5.71
N GLU A 135 -33.48 12.06 4.65
CA GLU A 135 -34.94 11.90 4.71
C GLU A 135 -35.39 10.46 5.01
N GLN A 136 -34.54 9.45 4.74
CA GLN A 136 -34.85 8.03 4.89
C GLN A 136 -34.31 7.40 6.18
N VAL A 137 -33.31 8.00 6.82
CA VAL A 137 -32.61 7.42 7.97
C VAL A 137 -32.82 8.18 9.29
N GLU A 138 -32.51 7.51 10.40
CA GLU A 138 -32.53 8.08 11.75
C GLU A 138 -31.45 9.16 11.93
N ASP A 139 -31.67 10.09 12.86
CA ASP A 139 -30.81 11.27 13.08
C ASP A 139 -29.31 10.92 13.25
N TYR A 140 -29.00 9.84 13.96
CA TYR A 140 -27.62 9.43 14.23
C TYR A 140 -26.87 8.93 12.98
N LYS A 141 -27.57 8.62 11.88
CA LYS A 141 -26.97 8.20 10.61
C LYS A 141 -26.78 9.35 9.62
N ARG A 142 -27.42 10.49 9.87
CA ARG A 142 -27.45 11.63 8.95
C ARG A 142 -26.09 12.30 8.79
N PHE A 143 -25.93 12.97 7.65
CA PHE A 143 -24.78 13.79 7.31
C PHE A 143 -25.19 15.19 6.89
N GLU A 144 -24.53 16.20 7.43
CA GLU A 144 -24.56 17.54 6.85
C GLU A 144 -23.59 17.62 5.68
N VAL A 145 -23.94 18.40 4.66
CA VAL A 145 -23.02 18.64 3.54
C VAL A 145 -21.83 19.45 4.05
N GLY A 146 -20.64 18.88 3.92
CA GLY A 146 -19.40 19.48 4.34
C GLY A 146 -18.75 20.40 3.30
N ARG A 147 -17.42 20.46 3.34
CA ARG A 147 -16.59 21.14 2.34
C ARG A 147 -16.68 20.40 1.00
N ILE A 148 -16.92 21.14 -0.07
CA ILE A 148 -16.82 20.66 -1.44
C ILE A 148 -15.66 21.41 -2.10
N ASP A 149 -14.55 20.71 -2.34
CA ASP A 149 -13.32 21.28 -2.90
C ASP A 149 -12.85 20.50 -4.13
N MET A 150 -13.65 20.64 -5.20
CA MET A 150 -13.44 19.99 -6.49
C MET A 150 -13.24 21.06 -7.56
N PRO A 151 -12.05 21.14 -8.20
CA PRO A 151 -11.70 22.24 -9.10
C PRO A 151 -12.47 22.21 -10.42
N ASP A 152 -12.82 21.03 -10.93
CA ASP A 152 -13.49 20.82 -12.23
C ASP A 152 -14.84 20.13 -12.06
N LEU A 153 -15.82 20.84 -11.48
CA LEU A 153 -17.22 20.38 -11.43
C LEU A 153 -17.91 20.62 -12.78
N SER A 154 -17.34 20.06 -13.84
CA SER A 154 -17.89 20.09 -15.19
C SER A 154 -19.24 19.36 -15.26
N ASP A 155 -20.04 19.67 -16.28
CA ASP A 155 -21.39 19.11 -16.55
C ASP A 155 -21.35 17.64 -17.05
N ASN A 156 -20.41 16.85 -16.54
CA ASN A 156 -20.14 15.49 -17.00
C ASN A 156 -21.00 14.44 -16.28
N VAL A 157 -21.63 14.81 -15.17
CA VAL A 157 -22.60 13.96 -14.47
C VAL A 157 -24.00 14.47 -14.72
N ARG A 158 -24.89 13.62 -15.24
CA ARG A 158 -26.21 14.06 -15.70
C ARG A 158 -27.37 13.46 -14.92
N PHE A 159 -27.17 12.37 -14.20
CA PHE A 159 -28.26 11.73 -13.47
C PHE A 159 -27.78 10.84 -12.32
N MET A 160 -28.69 10.58 -11.38
CA MET A 160 -28.65 9.49 -10.41
C MET A 160 -29.56 8.35 -10.86
N THR A 161 -29.24 7.13 -10.46
CA THR A 161 -30.04 5.93 -10.72
C THR A 161 -30.97 5.64 -9.53
N ASP A 162 -32.04 4.88 -9.78
CA ASP A 162 -32.95 4.35 -8.77
C ASP A 162 -32.71 2.87 -8.46
N THR A 163 -31.63 2.29 -9.00
CA THR A 163 -31.24 0.89 -8.81
C THR A 163 -30.25 0.67 -7.69
N ASP A 164 -29.52 1.72 -7.33
CA ASP A 164 -28.36 1.64 -6.44
C ASP A 164 -28.63 2.46 -5.16
N ASP A 165 -27.96 2.10 -4.07
CA ASP A 165 -28.04 2.87 -2.84
C ASP A 165 -27.30 4.21 -2.95
N THR A 166 -27.24 4.95 -1.85
CA THR A 166 -26.67 6.30 -1.86
C THR A 166 -25.16 6.28 -1.97
N PHE A 167 -24.50 5.32 -1.33
CA PHE A 167 -23.05 5.20 -1.41
C PHE A 167 -22.65 4.86 -2.84
N ASP A 168 -23.29 3.86 -3.44
CA ASP A 168 -23.00 3.40 -4.80
C ASP A 168 -23.28 4.49 -5.83
N ASN A 169 -24.38 5.25 -5.70
CA ASN A 169 -24.63 6.41 -6.56
C ASN A 169 -23.54 7.48 -6.44
N ILE A 170 -23.04 7.75 -5.24
CA ILE A 170 -21.95 8.70 -5.03
C ILE A 170 -20.65 8.13 -5.61
N SER A 171 -20.36 6.85 -5.39
CA SER A 171 -19.13 6.20 -5.86
C SER A 171 -19.04 6.19 -7.38
N ASP A 172 -19.99 5.55 -8.06
CA ASP A 172 -20.00 5.41 -9.52
C ASP A 172 -20.06 6.78 -10.22
N LYS A 173 -20.97 7.66 -9.78
CA LYS A 173 -21.19 8.93 -10.51
C LYS A 173 -20.13 9.98 -10.22
N LEU A 174 -19.53 9.99 -9.01
CA LEU A 174 -18.60 11.05 -8.59
C LEU A 174 -17.18 10.52 -8.37
N LEU A 175 -16.99 9.52 -7.50
CA LEU A 175 -15.65 9.12 -7.02
C LEU A 175 -14.88 8.29 -8.06
N GLU A 176 -15.54 7.39 -8.76
CA GLU A 176 -14.98 6.52 -9.81
C GLU A 176 -15.01 7.19 -11.19
N ASN A 177 -15.55 8.40 -11.28
CA ASN A 177 -15.61 9.13 -12.54
C ASN A 177 -14.26 9.80 -12.82
N ASP A 178 -13.52 9.30 -13.81
CA ASP A 178 -12.20 9.81 -14.23
C ASP A 178 -12.12 11.32 -14.49
N ASN A 179 -13.26 11.95 -14.83
CA ASN A 179 -13.32 13.40 -15.11
C ASN A 179 -13.56 14.25 -13.85
N ILE A 180 -13.92 13.63 -12.73
CA ILE A 180 -14.31 14.31 -11.50
C ILE A 180 -13.49 13.77 -10.33
N GLY A 181 -13.68 12.50 -9.99
CA GLY A 181 -13.05 11.81 -8.88
C GLY A 181 -13.26 12.49 -7.53
N GLY A 182 -12.19 12.53 -6.74
CA GLY A 182 -12.19 13.08 -5.40
C GLY A 182 -12.46 12.03 -4.34
N GLU A 183 -12.48 12.48 -3.10
CA GLU A 183 -12.45 11.62 -1.93
C GLU A 183 -13.42 12.10 -0.85
N LEU A 184 -14.06 11.14 -0.19
CA LEU A 184 -14.97 11.41 0.92
C LEU A 184 -14.20 11.49 2.25
N ARG A 185 -14.57 12.48 3.07
CA ARG A 185 -14.07 12.60 4.44
C ARG A 185 -15.21 12.92 5.40
N ILE A 186 -15.33 12.10 6.44
CA ILE A 186 -16.18 12.43 7.58
C ILE A 186 -15.43 13.39 8.49
N ARG A 187 -16.08 14.50 8.84
CA ARG A 187 -15.56 15.50 9.79
C ARG A 187 -16.62 15.80 10.83
N LYS A 188 -16.26 15.70 12.12
CA LYS A 188 -17.18 16.00 13.22
C LYS A 188 -16.77 17.29 13.91
N GLU A 189 -17.67 18.26 13.92
CA GLU A 189 -17.47 19.54 14.60
C GLU A 189 -18.74 19.92 15.35
N ASN A 190 -18.61 20.29 16.63
CA ASN A 190 -19.74 20.68 17.49
C ASN A 190 -20.90 19.65 17.49
N ASN A 191 -20.56 18.36 17.51
CA ASN A 191 -21.49 17.24 17.47
C ASN A 191 -22.31 17.12 16.16
N VAL A 192 -21.85 17.76 15.08
CA VAL A 192 -22.42 17.62 13.72
C VAL A 192 -21.48 16.78 12.88
N ARG A 193 -22.01 15.77 12.20
CA ARG A 193 -21.28 14.93 11.24
C ARG A 193 -21.40 15.53 9.85
N TYR A 194 -20.30 16.06 9.32
CA TYR A 194 -20.20 16.53 7.95
C TYR A 194 -19.60 15.45 7.05
N LEU A 195 -20.17 15.29 5.85
CA LEU A 195 -19.50 14.58 4.77
C LEU A 195 -18.90 15.61 3.81
N ASP A 196 -17.58 15.73 3.86
CA ASP A 196 -16.82 16.54 2.91
C ASP A 196 -16.53 15.71 1.64
N TRP A 197 -16.55 16.36 0.48
CA TRP A 197 -16.11 15.80 -0.81
C TRP A 197 -15.01 16.69 -1.37
N VAL A 198 -13.77 16.21 -1.34
CA VAL A 198 -12.57 17.01 -1.61
C VAL A 198 -11.69 16.30 -2.61
N LYS A 199 -10.81 17.02 -3.31
CA LYS A 199 -9.90 16.40 -4.27
C LYS A 199 -9.04 15.27 -3.67
N GLU A 200 -8.53 15.49 -2.46
CA GLU A 200 -7.63 14.55 -1.78
C GLU A 200 -7.72 14.78 -0.25
N VAL A 201 -7.82 13.69 0.52
CA VAL A 201 -7.78 13.69 1.99
C VAL A 201 -6.36 13.45 2.49
N GLY A 202 -6.11 13.98 3.69
CA GLY A 202 -4.82 13.86 4.38
C GLY A 202 -3.98 15.12 4.25
N GLU A 203 -2.79 15.06 4.85
CA GLU A 203 -1.90 16.19 4.98
C GLU A 203 -0.45 15.81 4.74
N GLU A 204 0.35 16.80 4.35
CA GLU A 204 1.80 16.65 4.30
C GLU A 204 2.39 16.68 5.72
N LYS A 205 2.90 15.54 6.16
CA LYS A 205 3.51 15.40 7.49
C LYS A 205 5.04 15.52 7.43
N LYS A 206 5.62 15.93 8.56
CA LYS A 206 7.06 16.18 8.68
C LYS A 206 7.80 14.96 9.19
N THR A 207 7.15 14.09 9.96
CA THR A 207 7.73 12.82 10.41
C THR A 207 8.15 11.97 9.20
N PRO A 208 9.45 11.68 9.04
CA PRO A 208 9.93 10.83 7.96
C PRO A 208 9.86 9.34 8.35
N ILE A 209 9.71 8.48 7.35
CA ILE A 209 9.83 7.03 7.48
C ILE A 209 11.21 6.63 6.98
N ARG A 210 12.04 6.06 7.85
CA ARG A 210 13.47 5.84 7.58
C ARG A 210 13.92 4.46 8.00
N LEU A 211 14.72 3.84 7.14
CA LEU A 211 15.51 2.66 7.48
C LEU A 211 16.35 2.92 8.74
N ARG A 212 16.42 1.95 9.66
CA ARG A 212 17.10 2.04 10.97
C ARG A 212 16.51 3.06 11.96
N LYS A 213 15.28 3.53 11.74
CA LYS A 213 14.53 4.34 12.72
C LYS A 213 13.18 3.71 13.02
N ASN A 214 12.22 3.91 12.11
CA ASN A 214 10.83 3.48 12.25
C ASN A 214 10.38 2.57 11.11
N MET A 215 11.16 2.41 10.04
CA MET A 215 10.90 1.42 9.00
C MET A 215 11.41 0.05 9.45
N LEU A 216 10.51 -0.92 9.58
CA LEU A 216 10.83 -2.31 9.92
C LEU A 216 11.08 -3.12 8.65
N ASP A 217 10.17 -3.04 7.69
CA ASP A 217 10.29 -3.70 6.39
C ASP A 217 9.87 -2.75 5.26
N MET A 218 10.39 -2.99 4.05
CA MET A 218 10.00 -2.27 2.86
C MET A 218 10.09 -3.17 1.63
N THR A 219 8.96 -3.37 0.97
CA THR A 219 8.89 -3.98 -0.35
C THR A 219 8.54 -2.91 -1.39
N LYS A 220 9.25 -2.95 -2.51
CA LYS A 220 9.01 -2.11 -3.68
C LYS A 220 8.76 -3.03 -4.86
N GLU A 221 7.54 -3.03 -5.36
CA GLU A 221 7.15 -3.76 -6.56
C GLU A 221 7.07 -2.79 -7.72
N LEU A 222 7.47 -3.25 -8.90
CA LEU A 222 7.30 -2.52 -10.15
C LEU A 222 6.43 -3.39 -11.03
N ASP A 223 5.25 -2.89 -11.37
CA ASP A 223 4.32 -3.59 -12.25
C ASP A 223 4.35 -2.95 -13.65
N PRO A 224 4.98 -3.61 -14.65
CA PRO A 224 5.00 -3.16 -16.04
C PRO A 224 3.84 -3.75 -16.88
N THR A 225 2.85 -4.39 -16.27
CA THR A 225 1.82 -5.16 -17.01
C THR A 225 0.96 -4.29 -17.92
N GLU A 226 0.76 -3.01 -17.59
CA GLU A 226 -0.04 -2.08 -18.38
C GLU A 226 0.70 -1.45 -19.56
N ILE A 227 1.99 -1.74 -19.74
CA ILE A 227 2.76 -1.17 -20.86
C ILE A 227 2.24 -1.72 -22.18
N VAL A 228 1.87 -0.79 -23.07
CA VAL A 228 1.55 -1.07 -24.47
C VAL A 228 2.68 -0.56 -25.36
N THR A 229 3.40 -1.46 -26.02
CA THR A 229 4.40 -1.08 -27.05
C THR A 229 3.88 -1.28 -28.48
N LYS A 230 2.72 -1.92 -28.62
CA LYS A 230 1.97 -2.04 -29.87
C LYS A 230 0.50 -1.75 -29.62
N LEU A 231 0.09 -0.51 -29.89
CA LEU A 231 -1.26 -0.03 -29.63
C LEU A 231 -2.17 -0.25 -30.84
N TYR A 232 -3.35 -0.84 -30.60
CA TYR A 232 -4.45 -0.95 -31.55
C TYR A 232 -5.54 0.07 -31.19
N PRO A 233 -5.49 1.30 -31.74
CA PRO A 233 -6.50 2.31 -31.44
C PRO A 233 -7.83 2.00 -32.14
N ARG A 234 -8.93 2.15 -31.40
CA ARG A 234 -10.29 1.97 -31.90
C ARG A 234 -11.12 3.22 -31.67
N GLY A 235 -11.73 3.76 -32.71
CA GLY A 235 -12.62 4.92 -32.62
C GLY A 235 -14.08 4.50 -32.39
N GLU A 236 -15.01 5.36 -32.82
CA GLU A 236 -16.45 5.11 -32.79
C GLU A 236 -16.83 3.76 -33.41
N ARG A 237 -17.91 3.14 -32.91
CA ARG A 237 -18.51 1.96 -33.52
C ARG A 237 -19.11 2.34 -34.87
N LEU A 238 -18.74 1.63 -35.93
CA LEU A 238 -19.33 1.80 -37.24
C LEU A 238 -20.66 1.04 -37.28
N GLU A 239 -21.74 1.70 -37.70
CA GLU A 239 -22.99 1.00 -37.95
C GLU A 239 -22.82 0.07 -39.16
N GLY A 240 -23.04 -1.24 -38.93
CA GLY A 240 -23.17 -2.19 -40.03
C GLY A 240 -24.42 -1.84 -40.83
N GLY A 241 -24.28 -1.62 -42.13
CA GLY A 241 -25.43 -1.40 -43.00
C GLY A 241 -26.31 -2.65 -43.02
N GLY A 242 -27.46 -2.58 -42.34
CA GLY A 242 -28.50 -3.62 -42.35
C GLY A 242 -29.22 -3.73 -41.01
N ASP A 243 -30.48 -3.28 -40.97
CA ASP A 243 -31.45 -3.50 -39.89
C ASP A 243 -31.86 -4.98 -39.80
N ASP A 244 -30.94 -5.86 -39.43
CA ASP A 244 -31.27 -7.26 -39.13
C ASP A 244 -31.28 -7.46 -37.61
N GLU A 245 -32.45 -7.76 -37.06
CA GLU A 245 -32.73 -7.99 -35.63
C GLU A 245 -31.88 -9.13 -34.99
N GLU A 246 -31.15 -9.92 -35.79
CA GLU A 246 -30.17 -10.93 -35.34
C GLU A 246 -28.81 -10.35 -34.89
N SER A 247 -28.56 -9.05 -35.09
CA SER A 247 -27.23 -8.44 -34.87
C SER A 247 -26.97 -7.96 -33.43
N GLN A 248 -27.90 -8.12 -32.48
CA GLN A 248 -27.72 -7.61 -31.11
C GLN A 248 -26.63 -8.34 -30.29
N ASN A 249 -26.19 -9.52 -30.73
CA ASN A 249 -25.13 -10.32 -30.09
C ASN A 249 -23.80 -10.37 -30.87
N GLN A 250 -23.62 -9.53 -31.92
CA GLN A 250 -22.38 -9.50 -32.70
C GLN A 250 -21.57 -8.22 -32.45
N SER A 251 -20.26 -8.37 -32.26
CA SER A 251 -19.33 -7.25 -32.10
C SER A 251 -19.29 -6.43 -33.40
N LYS A 252 -19.83 -5.20 -33.37
CA LYS A 252 -19.78 -4.26 -34.50
C LYS A 252 -18.33 -3.79 -34.75
N PRO A 253 -17.91 -3.60 -36.02
CA PRO A 253 -16.60 -3.07 -36.33
C PRO A 253 -16.46 -1.63 -35.78
N ARG A 254 -15.24 -1.25 -35.39
CA ARG A 254 -14.91 0.10 -34.93
C ARG A 254 -14.02 0.79 -35.94
N LEU A 255 -14.05 2.12 -35.96
CA LEU A 255 -13.11 2.93 -36.74
C LEU A 255 -11.67 2.55 -36.37
N THR A 256 -10.82 2.35 -37.38
CA THR A 256 -9.40 2.01 -37.22
C THR A 256 -8.51 3.06 -37.87
N ILE A 257 -7.20 2.96 -37.68
CA ILE A 257 -6.22 3.84 -38.32
C ILE A 257 -5.65 3.28 -39.63
N ALA A 258 -6.10 2.10 -40.10
CA ALA A 258 -5.51 1.43 -41.27
C ALA A 258 -5.41 2.35 -42.50
N ASP A 259 -6.50 3.08 -42.77
CA ASP A 259 -6.63 3.97 -43.94
C ASP A 259 -5.65 5.16 -43.92
N VAL A 260 -5.13 5.51 -42.73
CA VAL A 260 -4.23 6.65 -42.51
C VAL A 260 -2.85 6.22 -42.02
N ASN A 261 -2.56 4.91 -42.09
CA ASN A 261 -1.36 4.30 -41.52
C ASN A 261 -0.85 3.11 -42.34
N ASP A 262 -0.81 3.27 -43.66
CA ASP A 262 -0.24 2.29 -44.59
C ASP A 262 -0.84 0.88 -44.44
N GLY A 263 -2.15 0.80 -44.15
CA GLY A 263 -2.87 -0.46 -43.93
C GLY A 263 -2.63 -1.11 -42.57
N LYS A 264 -1.85 -0.49 -41.67
CA LYS A 264 -1.60 -1.00 -40.32
C LYS A 264 -2.60 -0.42 -39.34
N GLU A 265 -3.33 -1.30 -38.66
CA GLU A 265 -4.28 -0.91 -37.60
C GLU A 265 -3.61 -0.54 -36.27
N TYR A 266 -2.29 -0.55 -36.19
CA TYR A 266 -1.56 -0.35 -34.95
C TYR A 266 -0.45 0.69 -35.07
N LEU A 267 -0.10 1.28 -33.93
CA LEU A 267 1.09 2.11 -33.74
C LEU A 267 2.11 1.36 -32.89
N MET A 268 3.39 1.56 -33.18
CA MET A 268 4.48 1.05 -32.37
C MET A 268 4.98 2.17 -31.46
N ALA A 269 5.32 1.83 -30.22
CA ALA A 269 6.05 2.73 -29.35
C ALA A 269 7.48 2.99 -29.87
N ASN A 270 8.21 3.89 -29.22
CA ASN A 270 9.60 4.13 -29.56
C ASN A 270 10.49 2.88 -29.33
N GLU A 271 11.61 2.81 -30.04
CA GLU A 271 12.51 1.66 -29.99
C GLU A 271 13.10 1.44 -28.59
N GLU A 272 13.35 2.51 -27.83
CA GLU A 272 13.85 2.40 -26.46
C GLU A 272 12.90 1.59 -25.56
N LEU A 273 11.59 1.86 -25.65
CA LEU A 273 10.58 1.15 -24.86
C LEU A 273 10.41 -0.30 -25.33
N ILE A 274 10.46 -0.54 -26.65
CA ILE A 274 10.38 -1.89 -27.23
C ILE A 274 11.62 -2.72 -26.84
N ASN A 275 12.81 -2.11 -26.80
CA ASN A 275 14.03 -2.81 -26.40
C ASN A 275 14.01 -3.18 -24.91
N GLU A 276 13.40 -2.36 -24.06
CA GLU A 276 13.30 -2.62 -22.62
C GLU A 276 12.21 -3.66 -22.28
N PHE A 277 11.02 -3.55 -22.87
CA PHE A 277 9.83 -4.35 -22.47
C PHE A 277 9.32 -5.33 -23.54
N GLY A 278 9.92 -5.34 -24.73
CA GLY A 278 9.47 -6.15 -25.86
C GLY A 278 8.16 -5.63 -26.48
N ILE A 279 7.58 -6.44 -27.37
CA ILE A 279 6.31 -6.12 -28.03
C ILE A 279 5.14 -6.57 -27.14
N GLN A 280 4.38 -5.61 -26.62
CA GLN A 280 3.21 -5.78 -25.78
C GLN A 280 2.00 -5.17 -26.51
N GLY A 281 1.03 -6.02 -26.86
CA GLY A 281 -0.15 -5.62 -27.60
C GLY A 281 -1.24 -5.11 -26.66
N GLY A 282 -1.77 -3.92 -26.94
CA GLY A 282 -2.87 -3.32 -26.16
C GLY A 282 -3.88 -2.63 -27.07
N MET A 283 -5.11 -2.47 -26.58
CA MET A 283 -6.18 -1.79 -27.28
C MET A 283 -6.66 -0.62 -26.43
N GLN A 284 -6.78 0.56 -27.04
CA GLN A 284 -7.41 1.73 -26.43
C GLN A 284 -8.57 2.19 -27.30
N THR A 285 -9.69 2.50 -26.67
CA THR A 285 -10.92 2.90 -27.35
C THR A 285 -11.21 4.37 -27.10
N TRP A 286 -11.61 5.09 -28.15
CA TRP A 286 -12.10 6.46 -28.12
C TRP A 286 -13.44 6.52 -28.86
N ASP A 287 -14.53 6.28 -28.13
CA ASP A 287 -15.88 6.21 -28.73
C ASP A 287 -16.29 7.51 -29.43
N ASP A 288 -15.82 8.67 -28.96
CA ASP A 288 -16.16 9.99 -29.52
C ASP A 288 -15.37 10.38 -30.79
N ILE A 289 -14.37 9.59 -31.18
CA ILE A 289 -13.53 9.91 -32.34
C ILE A 289 -14.07 9.22 -33.59
N THR A 290 -14.57 10.03 -34.52
CA THR A 290 -15.21 9.60 -35.77
C THR A 290 -14.28 9.69 -37.00
N GLN A 291 -13.07 10.24 -36.85
CA GLN A 291 -12.11 10.44 -37.95
C GLN A 291 -10.78 9.73 -37.71
N ALA A 292 -10.34 8.92 -38.68
CA ALA A 292 -9.13 8.09 -38.55
C ALA A 292 -7.84 8.89 -38.31
N ASN A 293 -7.69 10.07 -38.93
CA ASN A 293 -6.53 10.95 -38.69
C ASN A 293 -6.47 11.47 -37.25
N ILE A 294 -7.62 11.88 -36.70
CA ILE A 294 -7.72 12.34 -35.30
C ILE A 294 -7.44 11.18 -34.35
N LEU A 295 -7.95 9.98 -34.67
CA LEU A 295 -7.69 8.75 -33.92
C LEU A 295 -6.20 8.43 -33.89
N LYS A 296 -5.51 8.47 -35.03
CA LYS A 296 -4.06 8.25 -35.12
C LYS A 296 -3.26 9.26 -34.30
N SER A 297 -3.57 10.56 -34.40
CA SER A 297 -2.86 11.58 -33.61
C SER A 297 -3.12 11.46 -32.11
N SER A 298 -4.34 11.12 -31.69
CA SER A 298 -4.69 10.92 -30.27
C SER A 298 -4.02 9.67 -29.71
N ALA A 299 -4.01 8.59 -30.49
CA ALA A 299 -3.33 7.34 -30.15
C ALA A 299 -1.81 7.51 -30.03
N GLN A 300 -1.19 8.28 -30.93
CA GLN A 300 0.25 8.58 -30.84
C GLN A 300 0.56 9.37 -29.57
N LYS A 301 -0.22 10.42 -29.26
CA LYS A 301 -0.04 11.18 -28.01
C LYS A 301 -0.21 10.31 -26.78
N TRP A 302 -1.14 9.37 -26.80
CA TRP A 302 -1.33 8.44 -25.69
C TRP A 302 -0.10 7.54 -25.52
N LEU A 303 0.42 6.96 -26.61
CA LEU A 303 1.66 6.17 -26.59
C LEU A 303 2.87 6.97 -26.09
N ASP A 304 3.02 8.21 -26.54
CA ASP A 304 4.14 9.08 -26.18
C ASP A 304 4.12 9.49 -24.69
N ASN A 305 2.94 9.53 -24.08
CA ASN A 305 2.74 9.89 -22.67
C ASN A 305 2.51 8.67 -21.76
N GLN A 306 2.62 7.46 -22.29
CA GLN A 306 2.42 6.24 -21.51
C GLN A 306 3.46 6.14 -20.38
N LEU A 307 2.97 5.71 -19.23
CA LEU A 307 3.78 5.39 -18.06
C LEU A 307 4.27 3.95 -18.16
N VAL A 308 5.49 3.70 -17.72
CA VAL A 308 6.14 2.40 -17.93
C VAL A 308 6.08 1.48 -16.73
N ALA A 309 5.74 1.99 -15.56
CA ALA A 309 5.61 1.16 -14.38
C ALA A 309 4.83 1.93 -13.33
N THR A 310 4.04 1.18 -12.59
CA THR A 310 3.47 1.62 -11.33
C THR A 310 4.29 0.99 -10.21
N GLY A 311 4.97 1.83 -9.45
CA GLY A 311 5.75 1.40 -8.29
C GLY A 311 4.83 1.25 -7.08
N LYS A 312 4.59 0.02 -6.61
CA LYS A 312 3.86 -0.24 -5.37
C LYS A 312 4.84 -0.31 -4.20
N PHE A 313 4.51 0.36 -3.10
CA PHE A 313 5.35 0.38 -1.90
C PHE A 313 4.57 -0.15 -0.71
N ASN A 314 5.00 -1.30 -0.18
CA ASN A 314 4.47 -1.87 1.05
C ASN A 314 5.52 -1.67 2.15
N ILE A 315 5.18 -0.98 3.24
CA ILE A 315 6.15 -0.61 4.28
C ILE A 315 5.56 -0.91 5.66
N THR A 316 6.18 -1.83 6.39
CA THR A 316 5.86 -2.04 7.81
C THR A 316 6.60 -0.98 8.62
N VAL A 317 5.85 -0.19 9.39
CA VAL A 317 6.38 0.97 10.12
C VAL A 317 5.96 0.93 11.57
N LEU A 318 6.93 1.14 12.47
CA LEU A 318 6.67 1.36 13.88
C LEU A 318 6.21 2.80 14.13
N ASP A 319 4.97 2.99 14.59
CA ASP A 319 4.46 4.31 14.94
C ASP A 319 5.02 4.80 16.30
N LEU A 320 6.11 5.56 16.22
CA LEU A 320 6.78 6.16 17.37
C LEU A 320 5.98 7.30 18.03
N SER A 321 4.94 7.83 17.38
CA SER A 321 4.09 8.88 17.97
C SER A 321 3.27 8.37 19.17
N LEU A 322 2.90 7.08 19.16
CA LEU A 322 2.21 6.43 20.28
C LEU A 322 3.03 6.44 21.58
N LEU A 323 4.35 6.59 21.46
CA LEU A 323 5.30 6.72 22.56
C LEU A 323 5.73 8.17 22.82
N ASN A 324 5.11 9.15 22.15
CA ASN A 324 5.52 10.56 22.12
C ASN A 324 6.97 10.78 21.65
N LEU A 325 7.52 9.86 20.85
CA LEU A 325 8.89 9.96 20.33
C LEU A 325 8.96 10.66 18.97
N ASP A 326 7.87 10.60 18.19
CA ASP A 326 7.68 11.37 16.97
C ASP A 326 6.45 12.28 17.08
N PRO A 327 6.45 13.45 16.42
CA PRO A 327 5.42 14.47 16.61
C PRO A 327 4.13 14.20 15.83
N ASP A 328 4.22 13.51 14.70
CA ASP A 328 3.08 13.23 13.83
C ASP A 328 2.72 11.74 13.89
N ARG A 329 1.44 11.45 14.12
CA ARG A 329 0.81 10.13 13.98
C ARG A 329 0.65 9.75 12.50
N PHE A 330 0.85 8.47 12.18
CA PHE A 330 0.53 7.97 10.83
C PHE A 330 -0.98 7.82 10.65
N TRP A 331 -1.50 8.30 9.53
CA TRP A 331 -2.92 8.19 9.20
C TRP A 331 -3.14 8.12 7.70
N ILE A 332 -4.21 7.44 7.31
CA ILE A 332 -4.57 7.25 5.91
C ILE A 332 -4.76 8.61 5.23
N GLY A 333 -4.29 8.72 3.99
CA GLY A 333 -4.23 9.95 3.21
C GLY A 333 -3.03 10.85 3.52
N ASN A 334 -2.34 10.69 4.67
CA ASN A 334 -1.16 11.52 4.96
C ASN A 334 0.01 11.16 4.06
N THR A 335 0.77 12.18 3.69
CA THR A 335 1.99 12.05 2.89
C THR A 335 3.22 12.24 3.75
N HIS A 336 4.14 11.26 3.67
CA HIS A 336 5.37 11.23 4.45
C HIS A 336 6.58 11.08 3.55
N LEU A 337 7.73 11.60 3.99
CA LEU A 337 9.01 11.36 3.31
C LEU A 337 9.52 9.97 3.69
N VAL A 338 9.60 9.08 2.71
CA VAL A 338 10.11 7.71 2.83
C VAL A 338 11.55 7.65 2.33
N GLN A 339 12.47 7.17 3.18
CA GLN A 339 13.89 7.12 2.88
C GLN A 339 14.46 5.73 3.16
N ASN A 340 14.77 5.01 2.07
CA ASN A 340 15.51 3.76 2.10
C ASN A 340 16.71 3.87 1.15
N PRO A 341 17.89 4.24 1.68
CA PRO A 341 19.09 4.38 0.87
C PRO A 341 19.51 3.09 0.15
N LEU A 342 19.21 1.92 0.72
CA LEU A 342 19.56 0.61 0.13
C LEU A 342 18.75 0.34 -1.14
N MET A 343 17.46 0.66 -1.12
CA MET A 343 16.56 0.52 -2.28
C MET A 343 16.47 1.77 -3.16
N ASN A 344 17.36 2.75 -2.91
CA ASN A 344 17.36 4.03 -3.61
C ASN A 344 16.01 4.78 -3.58
N VAL A 345 15.32 4.73 -2.43
CA VAL A 345 14.09 5.47 -2.20
C VAL A 345 14.37 6.69 -1.35
N ASP A 346 13.93 7.85 -1.83
CA ASP A 346 13.93 9.15 -1.15
C ASP A 346 12.77 9.97 -1.72
N GLU A 347 11.55 9.61 -1.31
CA GLU A 347 10.32 10.02 -2.00
C GLU A 347 9.22 10.39 -1.00
N ARG A 348 8.36 11.33 -1.38
CA ARG A 348 7.13 11.60 -0.63
C ARG A 348 6.06 10.64 -1.12
N LEU A 349 5.59 9.78 -0.22
CA LEU A 349 4.58 8.77 -0.51
C LEU A 349 3.37 8.99 0.39
N ARG A 350 2.18 8.88 -0.21
CA ARG A 350 0.89 9.00 0.45
C ARG A 350 0.45 7.64 0.98
N ILE A 351 -0.02 7.57 2.21
CA ILE A 351 -0.59 6.35 2.79
C ILE A 351 -1.98 6.15 2.16
N VAL A 352 -2.21 5.04 1.47
CA VAL A 352 -3.49 4.74 0.82
C VAL A 352 -4.25 3.63 1.52
N ASP A 353 -3.56 2.80 2.28
CA ASP A 353 -4.16 1.72 3.06
C ASP A 353 -3.37 1.52 4.36
N MET A 354 -4.08 1.10 5.42
CA MET A 354 -3.50 0.86 6.73
C MET A 354 -4.14 -0.37 7.37
N ASN A 355 -3.32 -1.19 7.99
CA ASN A 355 -3.75 -2.31 8.81
C ASN A 355 -3.26 -2.10 10.25
N ILE A 356 -4.13 -1.54 11.10
CA ILE A 356 -3.79 -1.17 12.47
C ILE A 356 -4.19 -2.30 13.41
N LYS A 357 -3.22 -2.80 14.18
CA LYS A 357 -3.48 -3.68 15.32
C LYS A 357 -3.47 -2.86 16.60
N ILE A 358 -4.58 -2.79 17.30
CA ILE A 358 -4.72 -2.02 18.54
C ILE A 358 -4.07 -2.70 19.75
N ASN A 359 -3.94 -4.04 19.76
CA ASN A 359 -3.19 -4.77 20.80
C ASN A 359 -1.69 -4.84 20.56
N ALA A 360 -1.26 -4.85 19.30
CA ALA A 360 0.15 -4.85 18.88
C ALA A 360 0.41 -3.71 17.89
N PRO A 361 0.36 -2.44 18.29
CA PRO A 361 0.52 -1.31 17.38
C PRO A 361 1.84 -1.33 16.58
N GLU A 362 2.88 -1.94 17.12
CA GLU A 362 4.17 -2.18 16.48
C GLU A 362 4.11 -3.12 15.26
N GLU A 363 3.07 -3.95 15.16
CA GLU A 363 2.82 -4.85 14.03
C GLU A 363 1.85 -4.24 13.00
N SER A 364 1.55 -2.94 13.09
CA SER A 364 0.68 -2.28 12.11
C SER A 364 1.40 -2.09 10.77
N GLU A 365 0.67 -2.27 9.68
CA GLU A 365 1.22 -2.18 8.32
C GLU A 365 0.67 -0.94 7.61
N LEU A 366 1.55 -0.24 6.88
CA LEU A 366 1.19 0.93 6.09
C LEU A 366 1.47 0.65 4.61
N ASN A 367 0.45 0.80 3.78
CA ASN A 367 0.56 0.63 2.35
C ASN A 367 0.49 2.00 1.68
N PHE A 368 1.45 2.23 0.79
CA PHE A 368 1.65 3.52 0.16
C PHE A 368 1.19 3.47 -1.29
N GLY A 369 0.65 4.60 -1.73
CA GLY A 369 0.09 4.76 -3.05
C GLY A 369 1.08 4.44 -4.16
N ASP A 370 0.50 3.95 -5.24
CA ASP A 370 1.13 3.67 -6.51
C ASP A 370 1.84 4.90 -7.05
N LYS A 371 3.11 4.73 -7.44
CA LYS A 371 3.87 5.78 -8.11
C LYS A 371 4.05 5.47 -9.58
N GLU A 372 3.44 6.31 -10.40
CA GLU A 372 3.63 6.31 -11.84
C GLU A 372 5.05 6.75 -12.21
N LEU A 373 5.71 5.96 -13.05
CA LEU A 373 7.07 6.22 -13.56
C LEU A 373 7.07 6.33 -15.08
N THR A 374 7.76 7.34 -15.59
CA THR A 374 8.14 7.44 -17.01
C THR A 374 9.34 6.54 -17.33
N LEU A 375 9.56 6.21 -18.61
CA LEU A 375 10.71 5.39 -19.06
C LEU A 375 12.05 5.91 -18.54
N SER A 376 12.26 7.22 -18.65
CA SER A 376 13.51 7.85 -18.20
C SER A 376 13.71 7.73 -16.69
N GLN A 377 12.63 7.84 -15.90
CA GLN A 377 12.70 7.69 -14.45
C GLN A 377 13.00 6.24 -14.05
N TYR A 378 12.37 5.27 -14.73
CA TYR A 378 12.60 3.84 -14.54
C TYR A 378 14.05 3.43 -14.85
N GLN A 379 14.60 3.82 -16.01
CA GLN A 379 16.00 3.50 -16.35
C GLN A 379 17.01 4.15 -15.38
N LYS A 380 16.73 5.38 -14.93
CA LYS A 380 17.54 6.08 -13.93
C LYS A 380 17.52 5.38 -12.57
N SER A 381 16.36 4.91 -12.11
CA SER A 381 16.24 4.21 -10.83
C SER A 381 17.01 2.88 -10.88
N LEU A 382 16.82 2.08 -11.93
CA LEU A 382 17.55 0.83 -12.14
C LEU A 382 19.07 1.04 -12.18
N THR A 383 19.54 2.07 -12.87
CA THR A 383 20.98 2.35 -12.96
C THR A 383 21.57 2.67 -11.60
N LYS A 384 20.88 3.49 -10.79
CA LYS A 384 21.29 3.82 -9.42
C LYS A 384 21.27 2.60 -8.50
N GLU A 385 20.22 1.78 -8.58
CA GLU A 385 20.12 0.53 -7.82
C GLU A 385 21.28 -0.42 -8.16
N ARG A 386 21.60 -0.61 -9.45
CA ARG A 386 22.75 -1.41 -9.89
C ARG A 386 24.08 -0.89 -9.35
N GLN A 387 24.29 0.42 -9.34
CA GLN A 387 25.51 1.03 -8.77
C GLN A 387 25.63 0.78 -7.26
N LYS A 388 24.55 0.96 -6.50
CA LYS A 388 24.54 0.71 -5.06
C LYS A 388 24.74 -0.77 -4.74
N MET A 389 24.13 -1.67 -5.51
CA MET A 389 24.32 -3.11 -5.36
C MET A 389 25.79 -3.52 -5.54
N ARG A 390 26.52 -2.93 -6.50
CA ARG A 390 27.96 -3.19 -6.65
C ARG A 390 28.75 -2.77 -5.40
N ILE A 391 28.46 -1.60 -4.83
CA ILE A 391 29.12 -1.13 -3.61
C ILE A 391 28.84 -2.08 -2.44
N ILE A 392 27.60 -2.55 -2.29
CA ILE A 392 27.23 -3.53 -1.26
C ILE A 392 27.99 -4.84 -1.49
N GLN A 393 28.03 -5.35 -2.73
CA GLN A 393 28.77 -6.57 -3.08
C GLN A 393 30.26 -6.47 -2.72
N ASP A 394 30.90 -5.34 -3.04
CA ASP A 394 32.30 -5.10 -2.70
C ASP A 394 32.51 -5.04 -1.18
N THR A 395 31.60 -4.39 -0.47
CA THR A 395 31.64 -4.29 1.00
C THR A 395 31.50 -5.65 1.66
N VAL A 396 30.52 -6.46 1.24
CA VAL A 396 30.32 -7.83 1.73
C VAL A 396 31.56 -8.68 1.43
N ARG A 397 32.13 -8.58 0.22
CA ARG A 397 33.36 -9.29 -0.13
C ARG A 397 34.54 -8.92 0.76
N MET A 398 34.68 -7.65 1.12
CA MET A 398 35.72 -7.20 2.05
C MET A 398 35.47 -7.74 3.45
N GLN A 399 34.24 -7.65 3.94
CA GLN A 399 33.87 -8.18 5.27
C GLN A 399 34.07 -9.69 5.36
N SER A 400 33.70 -10.48 4.33
CA SER A 400 33.96 -11.92 4.32
C SER A 400 35.44 -12.26 4.43
N LYS A 401 36.33 -11.47 3.80
CA LYS A 401 37.79 -11.65 3.96
C LYS A 401 38.26 -11.32 5.37
N SER A 402 37.70 -10.26 5.97
CA SER A 402 37.99 -9.92 7.37
C SER A 402 37.54 -11.03 8.31
N VAL A 403 36.34 -11.59 8.11
CA VAL A 403 35.81 -12.72 8.88
C VAL A 403 36.70 -13.96 8.73
N GLU A 404 37.16 -14.28 7.52
CA GLU A 404 38.10 -15.40 7.28
C GLU A 404 39.43 -15.20 8.02
N THR A 405 39.93 -13.97 8.03
CA THR A 405 41.14 -13.61 8.77
C THR A 405 40.93 -13.79 10.28
N ILE A 406 39.82 -13.27 10.82
CA ILE A 406 39.45 -13.43 12.24
C ILE A 406 39.30 -14.91 12.61
N LYS A 407 38.67 -15.72 11.76
CA LYS A 407 38.52 -17.17 11.97
C LYS A 407 39.88 -17.88 12.02
N THR A 408 40.81 -17.49 11.15
CA THR A 408 42.18 -18.01 11.13
C THR A 408 42.93 -17.62 12.41
N ASP A 409 42.80 -16.38 12.85
CA ASP A 409 43.42 -15.87 14.07
C ASP A 409 42.84 -16.53 15.32
N LEU A 410 41.52 -16.75 15.36
CA LEU A 410 40.84 -17.48 16.43
C LEU A 410 41.34 -18.92 16.53
N THR A 411 41.49 -19.60 15.39
CA THR A 411 42.03 -20.97 15.34
C THR A 411 43.47 -21.01 15.85
N ARG A 412 44.29 -19.99 15.50
CA ARG A 412 45.66 -19.87 16.01
C ARG A 412 45.70 -19.61 17.52
N ALA A 413 44.81 -18.77 18.03
CA ALA A 413 44.67 -18.51 19.46
C ALA A 413 44.24 -19.78 20.22
N GLN A 414 43.28 -20.54 19.69
CA GLN A 414 42.87 -21.84 20.23
C GLN A 414 44.04 -22.84 20.28
N GLN A 415 44.83 -22.94 19.21
CA GLN A 415 46.02 -23.80 19.20
C GLN A 415 47.04 -23.35 20.25
N THR A 416 47.28 -22.05 20.37
CA THR A 416 48.18 -21.48 21.38
C THR A 416 47.71 -21.82 22.81
N ILE A 417 46.40 -21.78 23.06
CA ILE A 417 45.81 -22.21 24.33
C ILE A 417 46.07 -23.69 24.60
N VAL A 418 45.91 -24.57 23.60
CA VAL A 418 46.19 -26.01 23.73
C VAL A 418 47.67 -26.25 24.05
N ASP A 419 48.58 -25.60 23.33
CA ASP A 419 50.03 -25.72 23.55
C ASP A 419 50.42 -25.21 24.95
N LEU A 420 49.80 -24.11 25.41
CA LEU A 420 49.99 -23.58 26.76
C LEU A 420 49.42 -24.53 27.82
N GLN A 421 48.26 -25.15 27.60
CA GLN A 421 47.71 -26.15 28.50
C GLN A 421 48.64 -27.37 28.63
N GLU A 422 49.22 -27.83 27.52
CA GLU A 422 50.21 -28.91 27.51
C GLU A 422 51.50 -28.49 28.25
N THR A 423 51.94 -27.25 28.06
CA THR A 423 53.11 -26.68 28.76
C THR A 423 52.87 -26.51 30.27
N VAL A 424 51.68 -26.04 30.68
CA VAL A 424 51.25 -25.96 32.09
C VAL A 424 51.20 -27.35 32.73
N LYS A 425 50.75 -28.36 31.97
CA LYS A 425 50.75 -29.77 32.40
C LYS A 425 52.18 -30.31 32.62
N ASN A 426 53.15 -29.77 31.88
CA ASN A 426 54.55 -30.20 31.88
C ASN A 426 55.49 -29.36 32.77
N GLY A 427 55.00 -28.28 33.38
CA GLY A 427 55.58 -27.60 34.55
C GLY A 427 56.62 -26.51 34.27
N ASP A 428 56.30 -25.25 34.58
CA ASP A 428 57.25 -24.27 35.14
C ASP A 428 56.55 -23.02 35.74
N THR A 429 57.14 -22.40 36.76
CA THR A 429 56.50 -21.44 37.68
C THR A 429 56.49 -19.96 37.23
N ASN A 430 56.74 -19.66 35.96
CA ASN A 430 56.82 -18.28 35.43
C ASN A 430 55.50 -17.75 34.80
N ILE A 431 54.41 -18.51 34.95
CA ILE A 431 53.20 -18.45 34.12
C ILE A 431 52.16 -17.41 34.61
N GLN A 432 52.16 -17.04 35.89
CA GLN A 432 51.15 -16.14 36.48
C GLN A 432 51.11 -14.75 35.84
N ASN A 433 52.27 -14.15 35.55
CA ASN A 433 52.33 -12.81 34.96
C ASN A 433 51.93 -12.80 33.47
N GLN A 434 52.11 -13.92 32.77
CA GLN A 434 51.68 -14.07 31.37
C GLN A 434 50.18 -14.36 31.28
N ILE A 435 49.61 -15.11 32.25
CA ILE A 435 48.16 -15.31 32.35
C ILE A 435 47.42 -13.98 32.53
N THR A 436 47.91 -13.06 33.37
CA THR A 436 47.25 -11.77 33.58
C THR A 436 47.25 -10.91 32.31
N ALA A 437 48.38 -10.83 31.60
CA ALA A 437 48.45 -10.08 30.34
C ALA A 437 47.53 -10.67 29.24
N ILE A 438 47.47 -12.00 29.12
CA ILE A 438 46.60 -12.68 28.16
C ILE A 438 45.12 -12.53 28.55
N THR A 439 44.80 -12.48 29.85
CA THR A 439 43.42 -12.28 30.34
C THR A 439 42.91 -10.88 30.02
N ASP A 440 43.77 -9.87 30.17
CA ASP A 440 43.45 -8.48 29.80
C ASP A 440 43.24 -8.33 28.28
N ASP A 441 44.10 -8.94 27.47
CA ASP A 441 43.94 -8.94 26.00
C ASP A 441 42.67 -9.71 25.56
N LEU A 442 42.34 -10.83 26.22
CA LEU A 442 41.10 -11.58 25.97
C LEU A 442 39.84 -10.80 26.36
N GLN A 443 39.88 -9.99 27.42
CA GLN A 443 38.77 -9.12 27.81
C GLN A 443 38.52 -8.00 26.78
N VAL A 444 39.58 -7.46 26.18
CA VAL A 444 39.47 -6.48 25.10
C VAL A 444 38.92 -7.12 23.83
N ILE A 445 39.38 -8.33 23.47
CA ILE A 445 38.89 -9.07 22.30
C ILE A 445 37.42 -9.49 22.48
N ALA A 446 37.04 -9.99 23.66
CA ALA A 446 35.65 -10.38 23.96
C ALA A 446 34.67 -9.20 23.87
N GLY A 447 35.12 -7.96 24.14
CA GLY A 447 34.31 -6.75 23.93
C GLY A 447 34.19 -6.30 22.48
N MET A 448 34.99 -6.86 21.56
CA MET A 448 35.00 -6.54 20.13
C MET A 448 34.32 -7.60 19.25
N VAL A 449 34.06 -8.79 19.79
CA VAL A 449 33.41 -9.90 19.07
C VAL A 449 31.90 -9.84 19.32
N PRO A 450 31.06 -9.76 18.26
CA PRO A 450 29.60 -9.89 18.39
C PRO A 450 29.24 -11.23 19.05
N ASP A 451 28.13 -11.29 19.79
CA ASP A 451 27.67 -12.53 20.41
C ASP A 451 27.38 -13.64 19.38
N GLU A 452 27.34 -14.89 19.86
CA GLU A 452 27.21 -16.08 19.02
C GLU A 452 25.90 -16.08 18.19
N GLU A 453 24.86 -15.42 18.71
CA GLU A 453 23.58 -15.20 18.02
C GLU A 453 23.76 -14.22 16.85
N THR A 454 24.38 -13.06 17.06
CA THR A 454 24.69 -12.11 15.97
C THR A 454 25.63 -12.69 14.92
N ILE A 455 26.57 -13.57 15.28
CA ILE A 455 27.41 -14.28 14.30
C ILE A 455 26.56 -15.22 13.44
N THR A 456 25.63 -15.97 14.05
CA THR A 456 24.74 -16.90 13.35
C THR A 456 23.79 -16.16 12.39
N ASP A 457 23.29 -15.00 12.80
CA ASP A 457 22.48 -14.12 11.96
C ASP A 457 23.29 -13.60 10.75
N ILE A 458 24.53 -13.15 11.00
CA ILE A 458 25.43 -12.70 9.92
C ILE A 458 25.74 -13.84 8.94
N GLU A 459 25.97 -15.06 9.40
CA GLU A 459 26.21 -16.22 8.53
C GLU A 459 24.98 -16.56 7.68
N THR A 460 23.78 -16.42 8.26
CA THR A 460 22.51 -16.61 7.57
C THR A 460 22.31 -15.54 6.49
N ASP A 461 22.53 -14.27 6.83
CA ASP A 461 22.45 -13.14 5.90
C ASP A 461 23.45 -13.27 4.75
N ILE A 462 24.69 -13.70 5.04
CA ILE A 462 25.71 -13.95 4.01
C ILE A 462 25.24 -15.05 3.05
N THR A 463 24.62 -16.11 3.56
CA THR A 463 24.11 -17.22 2.73
C THR A 463 22.99 -16.74 1.81
N VAL A 464 22.06 -15.95 2.32
CA VAL A 464 20.98 -15.33 1.53
C VAL A 464 21.56 -14.39 0.46
N LEU A 465 22.53 -13.55 0.81
CA LEU A 465 23.19 -12.65 -0.13
C LEU A 465 23.94 -13.40 -1.25
N GLN A 466 24.55 -14.54 -0.94
CA GLN A 466 25.20 -15.39 -1.95
C GLN A 466 24.21 -16.03 -2.92
N GLN A 467 23.05 -16.49 -2.43
CA GLN A 467 21.97 -16.99 -3.28
C GLN A 467 21.43 -15.90 -4.19
N ASN A 468 21.13 -14.72 -3.63
CA ASN A 468 20.64 -13.56 -4.39
C ASN A 468 21.64 -13.13 -5.47
N LYS A 469 22.95 -13.16 -5.17
CA LYS A 469 24.00 -12.90 -6.15
C LYS A 469 23.93 -13.88 -7.32
N THR A 470 23.79 -15.18 -7.05
CA THR A 470 23.75 -16.22 -8.09
C THR A 470 22.55 -16.02 -9.02
N ILE A 471 21.40 -15.67 -8.46
CA ILE A 471 20.19 -15.33 -9.24
C ILE A 471 20.44 -14.10 -10.12
N GLN A 472 21.06 -13.06 -9.55
CA GLN A 472 21.33 -11.82 -10.28
C GLN A 472 22.36 -12.00 -11.40
N ASP A 473 23.42 -12.78 -11.17
CA ASP A 473 24.42 -13.10 -12.19
C ASP A 473 23.77 -13.87 -13.35
N SER A 474 22.86 -14.80 -13.07
CA SER A 474 22.08 -15.50 -14.12
C SER A 474 21.22 -14.54 -14.95
N LYS A 475 20.53 -13.58 -14.30
CA LYS A 475 19.76 -12.54 -15.01
C LYS A 475 20.67 -11.67 -15.89
N ASN A 476 21.82 -11.23 -15.36
CA ASN A 476 22.78 -10.42 -16.10
C ASN A 476 23.30 -11.14 -17.34
N SER A 477 23.69 -12.41 -17.24
CA SER A 477 24.11 -13.21 -18.40
C SER A 477 23.01 -13.31 -19.46
N SER A 478 21.74 -13.45 -19.05
CA SER A 478 20.62 -13.45 -19.98
C SER A 478 20.47 -12.11 -20.71
N TYR A 479 20.69 -10.98 -20.02
CA TYR A 479 20.65 -9.66 -20.65
C TYR A 479 21.82 -9.43 -21.61
N GLU A 480 23.03 -9.85 -21.26
CA GLU A 480 24.20 -9.76 -22.13
C GLU A 480 24.01 -10.58 -23.42
N GLU A 481 23.43 -11.77 -23.32
CA GLU A 481 23.11 -12.61 -24.48
C GLU A 481 22.07 -11.95 -25.39
N ARG A 482 21.04 -11.31 -24.81
CA ARG A 482 20.05 -10.53 -25.58
C ARG A 482 20.67 -9.32 -26.28
N LEU A 483 21.55 -8.58 -25.59
CA LEU A 483 22.31 -7.46 -26.16
C LEU A 483 23.17 -7.90 -27.34
N LYS A 484 23.87 -9.03 -27.20
CA LYS A 484 24.66 -9.59 -28.29
C LYS A 484 23.78 -9.97 -29.49
N ASN A 485 22.62 -10.59 -29.25
CA ASN A 485 21.68 -10.93 -30.31
C ASN A 485 21.13 -9.67 -31.03
N LEU A 486 20.98 -8.56 -30.31
CA LEU A 486 20.59 -7.26 -30.89
C LEU A 486 21.70 -6.66 -31.75
N GLU A 487 22.95 -6.67 -31.28
CA GLU A 487 24.10 -6.20 -32.06
C GLU A 487 24.31 -7.03 -33.34
N GLU A 488 24.08 -8.35 -33.28
CA GLU A 488 24.12 -9.23 -34.45
C GLU A 488 22.95 -9.02 -35.43
N ALA A 489 21.79 -8.58 -34.94
CA ALA A 489 20.64 -8.25 -35.78
C ALA A 489 20.85 -6.93 -36.54
N ILE A 490 21.38 -5.91 -35.86
CA ILE A 490 21.68 -4.59 -36.46
C ILE A 490 22.74 -4.72 -37.57
N ASN A 491 23.79 -5.53 -37.34
CA ASN A 491 24.85 -5.76 -38.35
C ASN A 491 24.41 -6.61 -39.56
N LYS A 492 23.19 -7.17 -39.56
CA LYS A 492 22.62 -7.91 -40.70
C LYS A 492 21.71 -7.06 -41.59
N GLU A 493 21.39 -5.83 -41.18
CA GLU A 493 20.55 -4.89 -41.93
C GLU A 493 21.34 -3.75 -42.59
N GLU A 494 22.67 -3.66 -42.37
CA GLU A 494 23.64 -2.94 -43.24
C GLU A 494 24.17 -3.86 -44.36
#